data_AF-A0A1G7F6B5-F1
#
_entry.id   AF-A0A1G7F6B5-F1
#
_cell.length_a   1.000
_cell.length_b   1.000
_cell.length_c   1.000
_cell.angle_alpha   90.00
_cell.angle_beta   90.00
_cell.angle_gamma   90.00
#
_symmetry.space_group_name_H-M   'P 1'
#
loop_
_entity.id
_entity.type
_entity.pdbx_description
1 polymer ?
#
loop_
_entity_poly.entity_id
_entity_poly.type
_entity_poly.pdbx_seq_one_letter_code
_entity_poly.pdbx_strand_id
1 'polypeptide(L)'
;MKVSNRKRVIASGLVATALCIAAGATGAQERGNIKFPAELKWKLMPLVTFNSRQYISGNPEEKRLLEPIWKENIDSTPLNLSRNDGSRLGSFILYQTHENKENRYIFTMFSAFESKCEPPPNGPFAQKGYVPPMYSICPMRVIVEDKSTGRRKQKDFPNYCHLSIDDENTPLAQNHTEFAFDDKTDSAYFRVIQYGKRVPECDRALHLG
;
A
#
# COMPACT_ATOMS: atom_id res chain seq x y z
N MET A 1 11.53 -72.92 -34.62
CA MET A 1 12.52 -71.84 -34.38
C MET A 1 11.81 -70.75 -33.59
N LYS A 2 12.18 -70.54 -32.31
CA LYS A 2 12.88 -69.35 -31.76
C LYS A 2 12.14 -68.02 -32.01
N VAL A 3 11.98 -67.05 -31.10
CA VAL A 3 12.19 -66.82 -29.66
C VAL A 3 11.88 -65.31 -29.49
N SER A 4 11.39 -64.88 -28.31
CA SER A 4 11.55 -63.54 -27.69
C SER A 4 10.82 -62.32 -28.26
N ASN A 5 9.88 -61.69 -27.54
CA ASN A 5 10.06 -60.70 -26.44
C ASN A 5 10.70 -59.36 -26.87
N ARG A 6 9.96 -58.24 -26.74
CA ARG A 6 10.42 -57.01 -26.06
C ARG A 6 9.30 -55.97 -25.84
N LYS A 7 9.13 -55.70 -24.55
CA LYS A 7 8.45 -54.60 -23.85
C LYS A 7 8.61 -53.21 -24.49
N ARG A 8 7.56 -52.38 -24.42
CA ARG A 8 7.70 -50.96 -24.05
C ARG A 8 6.65 -50.59 -23.01
N VAL A 9 7.12 -50.56 -21.76
CA VAL A 9 6.52 -49.82 -20.66
C VAL A 9 6.67 -48.34 -21.00
N ILE A 10 5.58 -47.60 -21.14
CA ILE A 10 5.61 -46.13 -21.10
C ILE A 10 5.17 -45.75 -19.70
N ALA A 11 6.14 -45.29 -18.93
CA ALA A 11 5.97 -44.83 -17.57
C ALA A 11 5.04 -43.61 -17.56
N SER A 12 3.92 -43.74 -16.86
CA SER A 12 3.10 -42.60 -16.43
C SER A 12 3.94 -41.80 -15.43
N GLY A 13 4.57 -40.72 -15.89
CA GLY A 13 5.22 -39.74 -15.04
C GLY A 13 4.17 -39.03 -14.20
N LEU A 14 4.04 -39.43 -12.93
CA LEU A 14 3.44 -38.59 -11.90
C LEU A 14 4.30 -37.34 -11.78
N VAL A 15 3.83 -36.22 -12.34
CA VAL A 15 4.31 -34.90 -11.96
C VAL A 15 3.77 -34.65 -10.56
N ALA A 16 4.55 -35.01 -9.54
CA ALA A 16 4.34 -34.56 -8.19
C ALA A 16 4.66 -33.06 -8.16
N THR A 17 3.65 -32.23 -8.42
CA THR A 17 3.74 -30.80 -8.16
C THR A 17 3.87 -30.63 -6.64
N ALA A 18 5.10 -30.45 -6.17
CA ALA A 18 5.35 -30.05 -4.79
C ALA A 18 4.74 -28.66 -4.60
N LEU A 19 3.53 -28.61 -4.02
CA LEU A 19 2.99 -27.40 -3.43
C LEU A 19 3.91 -27.03 -2.26
N CYS A 20 4.87 -26.14 -2.50
CA CYS A 20 5.46 -25.36 -1.42
C CYS A 20 4.35 -24.46 -0.86
N ILE A 21 3.67 -24.93 0.19
CA ILE A 21 2.75 -24.11 0.98
C ILE A 21 3.63 -23.11 1.75
N ALA A 22 3.96 -21.99 1.11
CA ALA A 22 4.37 -20.81 1.83
C ALA A 22 3.13 -20.33 2.60
N ALA A 23 3.07 -20.65 3.91
CA ALA A 23 2.09 -20.11 4.84
C ALA A 23 2.36 -18.61 5.09
N GLY A 24 2.17 -17.82 4.02
CA GLY A 24 2.06 -16.37 4.09
C GLY A 24 0.63 -16.00 4.46
N ALA A 25 0.44 -14.91 5.20
CA ALA A 25 -0.88 -14.38 5.48
C ALA A 25 -1.67 -14.25 4.17
N THR A 26 -2.74 -15.04 4.04
CA THR A 26 -3.62 -15.09 2.87
C THR A 26 -4.59 -13.92 2.90
N GLY A 27 -4.06 -12.70 3.03
CA GLY A 27 -4.95 -11.54 3.05
C GLY A 27 -5.66 -11.38 1.71
N ALA A 28 -6.99 -11.32 1.75
CA ALA A 28 -7.85 -11.11 0.60
C ALA A 28 -8.20 -9.62 0.47
N GLN A 29 -7.94 -9.06 -0.71
CA GLN A 29 -8.24 -7.66 -1.01
C GLN A 29 -9.53 -7.55 -1.80
N GLU A 30 -10.46 -6.73 -1.32
CA GLU A 30 -11.67 -6.33 -2.02
C GLU A 30 -11.55 -4.92 -2.60
N ARG A 31 -12.24 -4.67 -3.73
CA ARG A 31 -12.25 -3.38 -4.44
C ARG A 31 -13.65 -3.06 -4.96
N GLY A 32 -13.94 -1.76 -5.14
CA GLY A 32 -15.17 -1.28 -5.74
C GLY A 32 -16.23 -0.88 -4.71
N ASN A 33 -17.49 -1.24 -4.92
CA ASN A 33 -18.63 -0.88 -4.06
C ASN A 33 -18.59 -1.61 -2.69
N ILE A 34 -17.57 -1.32 -1.90
CA ILE A 34 -17.40 -1.88 -0.57
C ILE A 34 -18.42 -1.24 0.37
N LYS A 35 -19.20 -2.08 1.03
CA LYS A 35 -20.07 -1.66 2.13
C LYS A 35 -19.26 -1.65 3.42
N PHE A 36 -18.89 -0.46 3.87
CA PHE A 36 -18.22 -0.28 5.14
C PHE A 36 -19.17 -0.60 6.32
N PRO A 37 -18.71 -1.34 7.35
CA PRO A 37 -19.43 -1.45 8.61
C PRO A 37 -19.75 -0.06 9.19
N ALA A 38 -20.95 0.09 9.77
CA ALA A 38 -21.45 1.39 10.23
C ALA A 38 -20.63 2.00 11.37
N GLU A 39 -19.96 1.16 12.18
CA GLU A 39 -19.28 1.58 13.41
C GLU A 39 -17.77 1.82 13.25
N LEU A 40 -17.24 1.80 12.03
CA LEU A 40 -15.81 2.02 11.79
C LEU A 40 -15.33 3.37 12.34
N LYS A 41 -14.22 3.32 13.09
CA LYS A 41 -13.52 4.51 13.59
C LYS A 41 -12.42 4.90 12.63
N TRP A 42 -12.74 5.84 11.75
CA TRP A 42 -11.82 6.36 10.76
C TRP A 42 -10.74 7.23 11.39
N LYS A 43 -9.51 7.00 10.93
CA LYS A 43 -8.31 7.76 11.29
C LYS A 43 -7.65 8.22 10.01
N LEU A 44 -7.11 9.43 10.02
CA LEU A 44 -6.21 9.90 8.98
C LEU A 44 -5.01 8.95 8.84
N MET A 45 -4.54 8.71 7.62
CA MET A 45 -3.21 8.19 7.37
C MET A 45 -2.23 9.38 7.24
N PRO A 46 -1.47 9.73 8.28
CA PRO A 46 -0.53 10.86 8.20
C PRO A 46 0.54 10.66 7.13
N LEU A 47 0.94 11.78 6.52
CA LEU A 47 2.06 11.86 5.60
C LEU A 47 3.37 12.06 6.36
N VAL A 48 4.38 11.26 6.02
CA VAL A 48 5.76 11.42 6.46
C VAL A 48 6.63 11.62 5.23
N THR A 49 7.53 12.60 5.28
CA THR A 49 8.38 12.93 4.13
C THR A 49 9.86 12.68 4.38
N PHE A 50 10.53 12.18 3.34
CA PHE A 50 11.98 12.03 3.26
C PHE A 50 12.49 12.81 2.04
N ASN A 51 13.69 13.38 2.15
CA ASN A 51 14.33 14.17 1.08
C ASN A 51 13.52 15.36 0.54
N SER A 52 12.41 15.74 1.18
CA SER A 52 11.60 16.89 0.83
C SER A 52 11.94 18.09 1.71
N ARG A 53 12.33 19.21 1.09
CA ARG A 53 12.54 20.49 1.78
C ARG A 53 11.33 21.43 1.74
N GLN A 54 10.42 21.21 0.78
CA GLN A 54 9.22 22.05 0.62
C GLN A 54 8.09 21.55 1.51
N TYR A 55 7.98 20.23 1.66
CA TYR A 55 6.98 19.58 2.50
C TYR A 55 7.70 18.75 3.55
N ILE A 56 7.90 19.33 4.72
CA ILE A 56 8.52 18.65 5.86
C ILE A 56 7.38 18.14 6.74
N SER A 57 7.22 16.83 6.78
CA SER A 57 6.21 16.18 7.62
C SER A 57 6.80 14.95 8.32
N GLY A 58 6.17 14.61 9.43
CA GLY A 58 6.48 13.48 10.27
C GLY A 58 7.54 13.76 11.35
N ASN A 59 7.29 13.21 12.54
CA ASN A 59 8.16 13.33 13.70
C ASN A 59 9.30 12.28 13.67
N PRO A 60 10.33 12.38 14.55
CA PRO A 60 11.46 11.45 14.55
C PRO A 60 11.11 9.98 14.82
N GLU A 61 10.03 9.68 15.54
CA GLU A 61 9.58 8.31 15.77
C GLU A 61 8.98 7.71 14.50
N GLU A 62 8.16 8.47 13.79
CA GLU A 62 7.52 8.05 12.54
C GLU A 62 8.57 7.82 11.45
N LYS A 63 9.59 8.69 11.38
CA LYS A 63 10.72 8.50 10.46
C LYS A 63 11.51 7.23 10.79
N ARG A 64 11.82 6.98 12.07
CA ARG A 64 12.50 5.75 12.51
C ARG A 64 11.69 4.48 12.22
N LEU A 65 10.35 4.57 12.24
CA LEU A 65 9.48 3.45 11.87
C LEU A 65 9.53 3.14 10.37
N LEU A 66 9.42 4.19 9.52
CA LEU A 66 9.20 4.03 8.08
C LEU A 66 10.48 3.91 7.25
N GLU A 67 11.57 4.54 7.69
CA GLU A 67 12.85 4.50 6.98
C GLU A 67 13.32 3.06 6.68
N PRO A 68 13.39 2.12 7.64
CA PRO A 68 13.83 0.76 7.34
C PRO A 68 12.88 -0.01 6.43
N ILE A 69 11.58 0.32 6.42
CA ILE A 69 10.58 -0.34 5.56
C ILE A 69 10.77 0.06 4.09
N TRP A 70 11.12 1.32 3.86
CA TRP A 70 11.18 1.92 2.52
C TRP A 70 12.59 2.35 2.11
N LYS A 71 13.62 1.92 2.84
CA LYS A 71 15.01 2.37 2.65
C LYS A 71 15.46 2.31 1.20
N GLU A 72 15.27 1.16 0.55
CA GLU A 72 15.65 0.98 -0.85
C GLU A 72 14.91 1.95 -1.77
N ASN A 73 13.63 2.22 -1.51
CA ASN A 73 12.81 3.15 -2.29
C ASN A 73 13.23 4.61 -2.06
N ILE A 74 13.51 4.99 -0.81
CA ILE A 74 14.00 6.32 -0.45
C ILE A 74 15.37 6.57 -1.09
N ASP A 75 16.30 5.61 -0.96
CA ASP A 75 17.68 5.73 -1.46
C ASP A 75 17.76 5.70 -2.99
N SER A 76 16.76 5.11 -3.67
CA SER A 76 16.68 5.06 -5.14
C SER A 76 15.98 6.26 -5.77
N THR A 77 15.38 7.16 -4.97
CA THR A 77 14.77 8.38 -5.54
C THR A 77 15.78 9.21 -6.35
N PRO A 78 15.43 9.71 -7.55
CA PRO A 78 16.38 10.43 -8.40
C PRO A 78 16.93 11.69 -7.74
N LEU A 79 18.10 12.15 -8.21
CA LEU A 79 18.65 13.44 -7.81
C LEU A 79 17.80 14.60 -8.33
N ASN A 80 17.69 15.65 -7.55
CA ASN A 80 17.07 16.90 -7.96
C ASN A 80 18.04 17.73 -8.78
N LEU A 81 18.10 17.45 -10.09
CA LEU A 81 19.01 18.10 -11.03
C LEU A 81 18.74 19.62 -11.19
N SER A 82 17.56 20.10 -10.80
CA SER A 82 17.24 21.54 -10.86
C SER A 82 17.93 22.36 -9.76
N ARG A 83 18.49 21.70 -8.73
CA ARG A 83 19.05 22.39 -7.55
C ARG A 83 20.57 22.35 -7.44
N ASN A 84 21.25 21.45 -8.17
CA ASN A 84 22.71 21.29 -8.13
C ASN A 84 23.34 21.15 -6.72
N ASP A 85 22.57 20.72 -5.71
CA ASP A 85 23.01 20.59 -4.31
C ASP A 85 23.18 19.13 -3.86
N GLY A 86 23.09 18.18 -4.80
CA GLY A 86 23.16 16.74 -4.53
C GLY A 86 21.95 16.18 -3.78
N SER A 87 20.88 16.96 -3.55
CA SER A 87 19.67 16.48 -2.91
C SER A 87 18.88 15.52 -3.81
N ARG A 88 18.21 14.54 -3.20
CA ARG A 88 17.25 13.66 -3.89
C ARG A 88 15.87 14.31 -3.96
N LEU A 89 15.06 13.86 -4.90
CA LEU A 89 13.64 14.19 -4.98
C LEU A 89 12.90 13.67 -3.73
N GLY A 90 11.82 14.35 -3.37
CA GLY A 90 11.03 14.02 -2.18
C GLY A 90 10.36 12.65 -2.28
N SER A 91 10.34 11.93 -1.16
CA SER A 91 9.52 10.74 -0.94
C SER A 91 8.39 11.09 0.04
N PHE A 92 7.21 10.55 -0.25
CA PHE A 92 5.96 10.81 0.46
C PHE A 92 5.39 9.48 0.90
N ILE A 93 5.26 9.28 2.21
CA ILE A 93 4.83 8.00 2.77
C ILE A 93 3.61 8.23 3.63
N LEU A 94 2.48 7.64 3.24
CA LEU A 94 1.31 7.53 4.11
C LEU A 94 1.45 6.29 4.98
N TYR A 95 1.03 6.38 6.23
CA TYR A 95 1.00 5.21 7.09
C TYR A 95 -0.08 5.27 8.15
N GLN A 96 -0.43 4.11 8.69
CA GLN A 96 -1.18 3.97 9.94
C GLN A 96 -0.82 2.64 10.60
N THR A 97 -0.92 2.59 11.92
CA THR A 97 -0.68 1.38 12.69
C THR A 97 -1.93 0.93 13.43
N HIS A 98 -2.07 -0.37 13.60
CA HIS A 98 -3.07 -0.98 14.47
C HIS A 98 -2.42 -2.08 15.30
N GLU A 99 -2.88 -2.28 16.52
CA GLU A 99 -2.42 -3.39 17.36
C GLU A 99 -3.61 -4.14 17.91
N ASN A 100 -3.57 -5.46 17.79
CA ASN A 100 -4.43 -6.34 18.55
C ASN A 100 -3.59 -7.07 19.63
N LYS A 101 -4.15 -8.14 20.20
CA LYS A 101 -3.48 -8.91 21.26
C LYS A 101 -2.20 -9.60 20.77
N GLU A 102 -2.19 -10.07 19.54
CA GLU A 102 -1.15 -10.95 19.01
C GLU A 102 -0.16 -10.19 18.12
N ASN A 103 -0.65 -9.23 17.35
CA ASN A 103 0.09 -8.61 16.28
C ASN A 103 0.05 -7.07 16.34
N ARG A 104 1.15 -6.47 15.86
CA ARG A 104 1.20 -5.08 15.42
C ARG A 104 1.16 -5.06 13.89
N TYR A 105 0.26 -4.27 13.33
CA TYR A 105 0.09 -4.06 11.91
C TYR A 105 0.58 -2.66 11.55
N ILE A 106 1.33 -2.56 10.47
CA ILE A 106 1.75 -1.30 9.87
C ILE A 106 1.27 -1.30 8.42
N PHE A 107 0.38 -0.37 8.10
CA PHE A 107 -0.13 -0.14 6.75
C PHE A 107 0.57 1.08 6.20
N THR A 108 1.22 0.98 5.04
CA THR A 108 1.98 2.09 4.49
C THR A 108 2.03 2.10 2.97
N MET A 109 2.01 3.28 2.37
CA MET A 109 2.12 3.50 0.93
C MET A 109 3.25 4.46 0.64
N PHE A 110 4.10 4.15 -0.34
CA PHE A 110 5.19 5.02 -0.78
C PHE A 110 4.86 5.66 -2.13
N SER A 111 5.02 6.98 -2.21
CA SER A 111 4.90 7.77 -3.44
C SER A 111 6.12 8.67 -3.62
N ALA A 112 6.64 8.74 -4.84
CA ALA A 112 7.75 9.62 -5.23
C ALA A 112 7.72 9.82 -6.76
N PHE A 113 8.58 10.69 -7.28
CA PHE A 113 8.83 10.77 -8.71
C PHE A 113 9.32 9.41 -9.25
N GLU A 114 8.73 8.93 -10.35
CA GLU A 114 9.01 7.60 -10.94
C GLU A 114 8.78 6.40 -10.00
N SER A 115 7.95 6.56 -8.96
CA SER A 115 7.56 5.41 -8.13
C SER A 115 6.64 4.44 -8.89
N LYS A 116 6.36 3.27 -8.29
CA LYS A 116 5.37 2.30 -8.79
C LYS A 116 3.91 2.80 -8.71
N CYS A 117 3.70 4.09 -8.43
CA CYS A 117 2.37 4.67 -8.37
C CYS A 117 1.95 5.12 -9.76
N GLU A 118 0.72 4.81 -10.14
CA GLU A 118 0.10 5.45 -11.29
C GLU A 118 -0.25 6.89 -10.91
N PRO A 119 0.02 7.87 -11.79
CA PRO A 119 -0.36 9.25 -11.53
C PRO A 119 -1.88 9.36 -11.40
N PRO A 120 -2.40 10.49 -10.88
CA PRO A 120 -3.82 10.69 -10.85
C PRO A 120 -4.47 10.48 -12.22
N PRO A 121 -5.71 9.98 -12.30
CA PRO A 121 -6.41 9.79 -13.58
C PRO A 121 -6.90 11.11 -14.19
N ASN A 122 -6.08 12.16 -14.12
CA ASN A 122 -6.27 13.40 -14.83
C ASN A 122 -5.79 13.21 -16.29
N GLY A 123 -6.69 12.71 -17.14
CA GLY A 123 -6.46 12.78 -18.60
C GLY A 123 -6.26 14.23 -19.07
N PRO A 124 -5.88 14.48 -20.34
CA PRO A 124 -5.62 15.81 -20.90
C PRO A 124 -6.86 16.75 -20.99
N PHE A 125 -7.95 16.42 -20.30
CA PHE A 125 -9.23 17.08 -20.39
C PHE A 125 -9.67 17.62 -19.04
N ALA A 126 -9.10 18.75 -18.65
CA ALA A 126 -9.79 19.69 -17.77
C ALA A 126 -10.98 20.29 -18.54
N GLN A 127 -12.05 19.52 -18.73
CA GLN A 127 -13.31 20.07 -19.22
C GLN A 127 -13.90 20.98 -18.14
N LYS A 128 -14.46 22.13 -18.51
CA LYS A 128 -15.10 23.07 -17.58
C LYS A 128 -16.11 22.32 -16.69
N GLY A 129 -15.88 22.36 -15.38
CA GLY A 129 -16.74 21.71 -14.37
C GLY A 129 -16.25 20.32 -13.90
N TYR A 130 -15.21 19.76 -14.53
CA TYR A 130 -14.55 18.55 -14.04
C TYR A 130 -13.54 18.92 -12.96
N VAL A 131 -13.74 18.40 -11.75
CA VAL A 131 -12.77 18.51 -10.67
C VAL A 131 -11.84 17.29 -10.78
N PRO A 132 -10.56 17.47 -11.14
CA PRO A 132 -9.70 16.34 -11.42
C PRO A 132 -9.40 15.54 -10.15
N PRO A 133 -9.30 14.20 -10.26
CA PRO A 133 -8.79 13.37 -9.19
C PRO A 133 -7.34 13.75 -8.88
N MET A 134 -7.02 13.81 -7.59
CA MET A 134 -5.71 14.23 -7.06
C MET A 134 -4.92 13.06 -6.46
N TYR A 135 -5.58 11.93 -6.23
CA TYR A 135 -4.95 10.75 -5.65
C TYR A 135 -4.14 9.99 -6.70
N SER A 136 -2.99 9.46 -6.30
CA SER A 136 -2.23 8.49 -7.09
C SER A 136 -2.65 7.06 -6.72
N ILE A 137 -2.50 6.10 -7.62
CA ILE A 137 -2.78 4.69 -7.34
C ILE A 137 -1.45 3.98 -7.02
N CYS A 138 -1.25 3.60 -5.76
CA CYS A 138 -0.01 3.03 -5.24
C CYS A 138 -0.23 1.62 -4.65
N PRO A 139 0.81 0.79 -4.55
CA PRO A 139 0.78 -0.38 -3.69
C PRO A 139 0.72 0.01 -2.19
N MET A 140 -0.11 -0.71 -1.43
CA MET A 140 -0.10 -0.72 0.03
C MET A 140 0.81 -1.85 0.52
N ARG A 141 1.83 -1.51 1.29
CA ARG A 141 2.65 -2.47 2.02
C ARG A 141 2.06 -2.67 3.41
N VAL A 142 1.89 -3.94 3.79
CA VAL A 142 1.44 -4.33 5.12
C VAL A 142 2.54 -5.13 5.79
N ILE A 143 2.95 -4.66 6.97
CA ILE A 143 3.87 -5.36 7.85
C ILE A 143 3.06 -5.89 9.03
N VAL A 144 3.17 -7.19 9.29
CA VAL A 144 2.59 -7.85 10.45
C VAL A 144 3.73 -8.30 11.34
N GLU A 145 3.79 -7.75 12.54
CA GLU A 145 4.77 -8.06 13.58
C GLU A 145 4.09 -8.86 14.70
N ASP A 146 4.51 -10.12 14.87
CA ASP A 146 4.11 -10.94 16.00
C ASP A 146 4.73 -10.37 17.28
N LYS A 147 3.89 -9.96 18.23
CA LYS A 147 4.34 -9.28 19.46
C LYS A 147 5.09 -10.19 20.42
N SER A 148 4.87 -11.50 20.35
CA SER A 148 5.49 -12.49 21.24
C SER A 148 6.89 -12.90 20.77
N THR A 149 7.10 -12.97 19.44
CA THR A 149 8.35 -13.43 18.84
C THR A 149 9.16 -12.32 18.19
N GLY A 150 8.57 -11.14 17.97
CA GLY A 150 9.16 -10.03 17.21
C GLY A 150 9.31 -10.32 15.71
N ARG A 151 8.79 -11.45 15.21
CA ARG A 151 8.91 -11.82 13.80
C ARG A 151 8.02 -10.93 12.94
N ARG A 152 8.57 -10.44 11.83
CA ARG A 152 7.86 -9.59 10.88
C ARG A 152 7.62 -10.31 9.56
N LYS A 153 6.40 -10.20 9.04
CA LYS A 153 6.03 -10.58 7.68
C LYS A 153 5.61 -9.33 6.92
N GLN A 154 5.96 -9.26 5.64
CA GLN A 154 5.62 -8.13 4.77
C GLN A 154 4.91 -8.64 3.52
N LYS A 155 3.89 -7.90 3.07
CA LYS A 155 3.20 -8.16 1.80
C LYS A 155 2.74 -6.84 1.16
N ASP A 156 2.92 -6.73 -0.14
CA ASP A 156 2.44 -5.60 -0.93
C ASP A 156 1.11 -5.97 -1.62
N PHE A 157 0.15 -5.06 -1.56
CA PHE A 157 -1.19 -5.19 -2.14
C PHE A 157 -1.42 -4.03 -3.13
N PRO A 158 -1.76 -4.29 -4.40
CA PRO A 158 -1.80 -3.24 -5.39
C PRO A 158 -3.10 -2.42 -5.34
N ASN A 159 -3.11 -1.29 -6.04
CA ASN A 159 -4.28 -0.45 -6.31
C ASN A 159 -4.94 0.25 -5.10
N TYR A 160 -4.16 0.89 -4.22
CA TYR A 160 -4.65 1.75 -3.15
C TYR A 160 -4.48 3.22 -3.51
N CYS A 161 -5.40 4.08 -3.12
CA CYS A 161 -5.29 5.51 -3.42
C CYS A 161 -4.46 6.24 -2.35
N HIS A 162 -3.42 6.92 -2.80
CA HIS A 162 -2.53 7.74 -1.99
C HIS A 162 -2.90 9.21 -2.16
N LEU A 163 -3.50 9.82 -1.13
CA LEU A 163 -3.80 11.25 -1.07
C LEU A 163 -3.47 11.83 0.30
N SER A 164 -2.69 12.90 0.32
CA SER A 164 -2.53 13.77 1.50
C SER A 164 -1.99 15.10 1.00
N ILE A 165 -2.86 16.10 0.97
CA ILE A 165 -2.52 17.43 0.49
C ILE A 165 -2.94 18.41 1.57
N ASP A 166 -2.02 19.29 1.95
CA ASP A 166 -2.27 20.32 2.95
C ASP A 166 -1.69 21.63 2.44
N ASP A 167 -2.49 22.33 1.64
CA ASP A 167 -2.20 23.70 1.19
C ASP A 167 -3.43 24.61 1.39
N GLU A 168 -3.22 25.91 1.20
CA GLU A 168 -4.24 26.94 1.43
C GLU A 168 -5.54 26.73 0.63
N ASN A 169 -5.43 26.16 -0.58
CA ASN A 169 -6.56 25.99 -1.49
C ASN A 169 -7.15 24.56 -1.42
N THR A 170 -6.37 23.60 -0.96
CA THR A 170 -6.72 22.18 -0.84
C THR A 170 -6.27 21.66 0.53
N PRO A 171 -6.99 22.05 1.60
CA PRO A 171 -6.57 21.74 2.97
C PRO A 171 -6.69 20.24 3.27
N LEU A 172 -5.87 19.78 4.23
CA LEU A 172 -5.83 18.36 4.63
C LEU A 172 -7.19 17.80 5.04
N ALA A 173 -8.01 18.60 5.73
CA ALA A 173 -9.35 18.19 6.17
C ALA A 173 -10.28 17.78 5.01
N GLN A 174 -9.93 18.13 3.77
CA GLN A 174 -10.72 17.84 2.59
C GLN A 174 -10.02 16.88 1.62
N ASN A 175 -8.72 16.61 1.77
CA ASN A 175 -7.90 15.93 0.76
C ASN A 175 -6.91 14.94 1.40
N HIS A 176 -7.43 13.77 1.78
CA HIS A 176 -6.66 12.79 2.55
C HIS A 176 -7.15 11.35 2.38
N THR A 177 -6.26 10.41 2.65
CA THR A 177 -6.58 8.99 2.82
C THR A 177 -6.86 8.70 4.30
N GLU A 178 -7.91 7.91 4.55
CA GLU A 178 -8.29 7.43 5.87
C GLU A 178 -8.23 5.90 5.96
N PHE A 179 -8.04 5.43 7.18
CA PHE A 179 -7.95 4.04 7.57
C PHE A 179 -8.90 3.75 8.74
N ALA A 180 -9.48 2.56 8.76
CA ALA A 180 -10.14 2.00 9.93
C ALA A 180 -9.81 0.50 10.03
N PHE A 181 -9.88 -0.05 11.23
CA PHE A 181 -9.70 -1.48 11.49
C PHE A 181 -10.91 -2.04 12.23
N ASP A 182 -11.38 -3.21 11.81
CA ASP A 182 -12.38 -3.99 12.52
C ASP A 182 -11.73 -5.23 13.13
N ASP A 183 -11.54 -5.21 14.45
CA ASP A 183 -10.97 -6.32 15.21
C ASP A 183 -11.85 -7.57 15.20
N LYS A 184 -13.17 -7.44 14.94
CA LYS A 184 -14.07 -8.60 14.93
C LYS A 184 -13.86 -9.47 13.69
N THR A 185 -13.48 -8.85 12.58
CA THR A 185 -13.29 -9.52 11.29
C THR A 185 -11.83 -9.50 10.84
N ASP A 186 -10.90 -9.00 11.65
CA ASP A 186 -9.49 -8.78 11.27
C ASP A 186 -9.34 -8.09 9.90
N SER A 187 -10.12 -7.02 9.70
CA SER A 187 -10.22 -6.33 8.41
C SER A 187 -9.79 -4.88 8.51
N ALA A 188 -8.88 -4.49 7.63
CA ALA A 188 -8.49 -3.10 7.40
C ALA A 188 -9.34 -2.50 6.28
N TYR A 189 -9.86 -1.29 6.49
CA TYR A 189 -10.65 -0.52 5.53
C TYR A 189 -9.96 0.79 5.21
N PHE A 190 -10.03 1.19 3.95
CA PHE A 190 -9.40 2.41 3.45
C PHE A 190 -10.40 3.18 2.62
N ARG A 191 -10.40 4.51 2.75
CA ARG A 191 -11.17 5.42 1.90
C ARG A 191 -10.37 6.69 1.63
N VAL A 192 -10.76 7.40 0.59
CA VAL A 192 -10.21 8.73 0.28
C VAL A 192 -11.31 9.76 0.41
N ILE A 193 -10.97 10.88 1.04
CA ILE A 193 -11.75 12.12 1.04
C ILE A 193 -11.04 13.10 0.11
N GLN A 194 -11.74 13.60 -0.90
CA GLN A 194 -11.23 14.57 -1.86
C GLN A 194 -12.24 15.71 -2.01
N TYR A 195 -11.80 16.95 -1.88
CA TYR A 195 -12.67 18.13 -1.79
C TYR A 195 -13.82 17.95 -0.77
N GLY A 196 -13.52 17.28 0.35
CA GLY A 196 -14.49 17.01 1.43
C GLY A 196 -15.50 15.90 1.13
N LYS A 197 -15.35 15.16 0.01
CA LYS A 197 -16.26 14.09 -0.40
C LYS A 197 -15.53 12.75 -0.49
N ARG A 198 -16.20 11.68 -0.08
CA ARG A 198 -15.69 10.30 -0.27
C ARG A 198 -15.57 9.99 -1.76
N VAL A 199 -14.49 9.29 -2.11
CA VAL A 199 -14.19 8.79 -3.46
C VAL A 199 -14.41 7.26 -3.49
N PRO A 200 -15.57 6.76 -3.94
CA PRO A 200 -15.92 5.34 -3.79
C PRO A 200 -14.99 4.37 -4.54
N GLU A 201 -14.45 4.79 -5.69
CA GLU A 201 -13.50 3.99 -6.46
C GLU A 201 -12.18 3.72 -5.73
N CYS A 202 -11.88 4.51 -4.70
CA CYS A 202 -10.72 4.35 -3.82
C CYS A 202 -10.99 3.46 -2.60
N ASP A 203 -12.23 3.04 -2.37
CA ASP A 203 -12.55 2.22 -1.21
C ASP A 203 -11.89 0.84 -1.32
N ARG A 204 -11.18 0.44 -0.27
CA ARG A 204 -10.52 -0.87 -0.17
C ARG A 204 -10.84 -1.53 1.16
N ALA A 205 -10.93 -2.86 1.13
CA ALA A 205 -10.94 -3.69 2.31
C ALA A 205 -9.87 -4.75 2.14
N LEU A 206 -9.19 -5.05 3.24
CA LEU A 206 -8.17 -6.07 3.32
C LEU A 206 -8.46 -6.92 4.54
N HIS A 207 -8.88 -8.17 4.28
CA HIS A 207 -9.00 -9.18 5.32
C HIS A 207 -7.61 -9.75 5.60
N LEU A 208 -7.22 -9.87 6.88
CA LEU A 208 -5.90 -10.36 7.28
C LEU A 208 -5.92 -11.76 7.93
N GLY A 209 -7.13 -12.31 8.15
CA GLY A 209 -7.38 -13.69 8.56
C GLY A 209 -7.01 -14.74 7.51
#